data_AF-A0AAF0U114-F1
#
_entry.id   AF-A0AAF0U114-F1
#
_cell.length_a   1.000
_cell.length_b   1.000
_cell.length_c   1.000
_cell.angle_alpha   90.00
_cell.angle_beta   90.00
_cell.angle_gamma   90.00
#
_symmetry.space_group_name_H-M   'P 1'
#
loop_
_entity.id
_entity.type
_entity.pdbx_description
1 polymer ?
#
loop_
_entity_poly.entity_id
_entity_poly.type
_entity_poly.pdbx_seq_one_letter_code
_entity_poly.pdbx_strand_id
1 'polypeptide(L)'
;MKFSSALVFVILSLLLTTTYAQQCGQQNGKRKCPNKACCSKFGWCGNSCNYYGSGCQSNCHARGCITTMFANETVNNSGEHLDEGNFN
;
A
#
# COMPACT_ATOMS: atom_id res chain seq x y z
N MET A 1 -34.60 13.38 -25.89
CA MET A 1 -33.13 13.52 -25.92
C MET A 1 -32.49 14.02 -24.61
N LYS A 2 -33.26 14.48 -23.62
CA LYS A 2 -32.73 15.01 -22.34
C LYS A 2 -32.19 13.94 -21.37
N PHE A 3 -32.73 12.72 -21.44
CA PHE A 3 -32.29 11.58 -20.62
C PHE A 3 -30.91 11.04 -21.01
N SER A 4 -30.53 11.18 -22.28
CA SER A 4 -29.23 10.72 -22.80
C SER A 4 -28.07 11.53 -22.20
N SER A 5 -28.24 12.85 -22.04
CA SER A 5 -27.23 13.69 -21.39
C SER A 5 -27.10 13.38 -19.90
N ALA A 6 -28.21 13.15 -19.20
CA ALA A 6 -28.19 12.80 -17.78
C ALA A 6 -27.43 11.47 -17.54
N LEU A 7 -27.61 10.47 -18.41
CA LEU A 7 -26.87 9.21 -18.37
C LEU A 7 -25.37 9.41 -18.59
N VAL A 8 -24.97 10.27 -19.52
CA VAL A 8 -23.55 10.59 -19.78
C VAL A 8 -22.90 11.29 -18.58
N PHE A 9 -23.60 12.22 -17.91
CA PHE A 9 -23.08 12.89 -16.70
C PHE A 9 -22.94 11.95 -15.50
N VAL A 10 -23.87 10.99 -15.33
CA VAL A 10 -23.80 9.99 -14.25
C VAL A 10 -22.66 9.00 -14.49
N ILE A 11 -22.47 8.54 -15.73
CA ILE A 11 -21.37 7.65 -16.10
C ILE A 11 -20.03 8.36 -15.90
N LEU A 12 -19.89 9.61 -16.35
CA LEU A 12 -18.66 10.40 -16.15
C LEU A 12 -18.30 10.56 -14.66
N SER A 13 -19.31 10.82 -13.81
CA SER A 13 -19.14 10.92 -12.36
C SER A 13 -18.68 9.60 -11.71
N LEU A 14 -19.12 8.46 -12.26
CA LEU A 14 -18.72 7.13 -11.79
C LEU A 14 -17.24 6.83 -12.13
N LEU A 15 -16.73 7.32 -13.27
CA LEU A 15 -15.32 7.15 -13.66
C LEU A 15 -14.33 7.97 -12.81
N LEU A 16 -14.80 9.01 -12.10
CA LEU A 16 -13.97 9.83 -11.19
C LEU A 16 -13.75 9.19 -9.83
N THR A 17 -14.29 7.99 -9.57
CA THR A 17 -13.95 7.20 -8.38
C THR A 17 -12.56 6.57 -8.53
N THR A 18 -11.57 7.41 -8.80
CA THR A 18 -10.16 7.05 -8.83
C THR A 18 -9.76 6.59 -7.44
N THR A 19 -9.25 5.35 -7.35
CA THR A 19 -8.60 4.83 -6.17
C THR A 19 -7.37 5.68 -5.87
N TYR A 20 -7.49 6.62 -4.93
CA TYR A 20 -6.35 7.41 -4.47
C TYR A 20 -5.41 6.49 -3.70
N ALA A 21 -4.42 5.92 -4.37
CA ALA A 21 -3.32 5.31 -3.65
C ALA A 21 -2.64 6.41 -2.82
N GLN A 22 -2.41 6.16 -1.53
CA GLN A 22 -1.87 7.20 -0.66
C GLN A 22 -0.40 7.44 -1.00
N GLN A 23 -0.05 8.72 -1.14
CA GLN A 23 1.27 9.18 -1.53
C GLN A 23 2.18 9.37 -0.31
N CYS A 24 3.43 8.93 -0.41
CA CYS A 24 4.42 8.94 0.66
C CYS A 24 5.84 9.21 0.14
N GLY A 25 6.82 9.32 1.05
CA GLY A 25 8.23 9.38 0.70
C GLY A 25 8.76 10.80 0.47
N GLN A 26 10.03 10.90 0.06
CA GLN A 26 10.74 12.17 -0.12
C GLN A 26 10.03 13.08 -1.12
N GLN A 27 9.50 12.51 -2.21
CA GLN A 27 8.71 13.21 -3.23
C GLN A 27 7.47 13.91 -2.68
N ASN A 28 6.93 13.44 -1.55
CA ASN A 28 5.68 13.91 -0.99
C ASN A 28 5.87 14.60 0.37
N GLY A 29 7.06 15.15 0.61
CA GLY A 29 7.41 15.88 1.83
C GLY A 29 7.76 14.96 3.01
N LYS A 30 8.40 13.82 2.73
CA LYS A 30 8.76 12.78 3.73
C LYS A 30 7.54 12.24 4.49
N ARG A 31 6.35 12.32 3.90
CA ARG A 31 5.12 11.79 4.48
C ARG A 31 5.22 10.27 4.63
N LYS A 32 4.79 9.78 5.79
CA LYS A 32 4.65 8.35 6.05
C LYS A 32 3.24 7.90 5.67
N CYS A 33 3.12 6.64 5.29
CA CYS A 33 1.82 6.02 5.08
C CYS A 33 1.06 5.83 6.39
N PRO A 34 -0.28 5.96 6.39
CA PRO A 34 -1.08 5.59 7.54
C PRO A 34 -1.02 4.07 7.78
N ASN A 35 -1.54 3.62 8.93
CA ASN A 35 -1.59 2.21 9.32
C ASN A 35 -0.23 1.50 9.27
N LYS A 36 0.86 2.26 9.40
CA LYS A 36 2.24 1.76 9.30
C LYS A 36 2.48 0.99 7.98
N ALA A 37 1.76 1.33 6.91
CA ALA A 37 1.93 0.72 5.59
C ALA A 37 3.29 1.08 4.98
N CYS A 38 3.80 0.21 4.12
CA CYS A 38 5.10 0.36 3.47
C CYS A 38 5.05 1.48 2.42
N CYS A 39 6.06 2.34 2.43
CA CYS A 39 6.25 3.34 1.39
C CYS A 39 7.22 2.81 0.33
N SER A 40 6.71 2.51 -0.86
CA SER A 40 7.53 2.05 -1.97
C SER A 40 8.54 3.10 -2.43
N LYS A 41 9.54 2.65 -3.21
CA LYS A 41 10.49 3.52 -3.91
C LYS A 41 9.81 4.62 -4.73
N PHE A 42 8.64 4.32 -5.29
CA PHE A 42 7.88 5.23 -6.12
C PHE A 42 6.99 6.20 -5.33
N GLY A 43 6.93 6.06 -4.00
CA GLY A 43 6.20 6.98 -3.13
C GLY A 43 4.71 6.66 -3.02
N TRP A 44 4.39 5.38 -3.09
CA TRP A 44 3.03 4.86 -2.90
C TRP A 44 2.98 3.94 -1.69
N CYS A 45 1.90 4.06 -0.95
CA CYS A 45 1.60 3.24 0.21
C CYS A 45 1.01 1.89 -0.18
N GLY A 46 1.51 0.82 0.45
CA GLY A 46 0.94 -0.51 0.32
C GLY A 46 1.54 -1.48 1.34
N ASN A 47 0.95 -2.67 1.45
CA ASN A 47 1.41 -3.71 2.36
C ASN A 47 1.79 -5.00 1.62
N SER A 48 1.77 -5.00 0.29
CA SER A 48 2.17 -6.16 -0.51
C SER A 48 3.69 -6.26 -0.61
N CYS A 49 4.21 -7.46 -0.88
CA CYS A 49 5.65 -7.74 -0.93
C CYS A 49 6.42 -6.87 -1.93
N ASN A 50 5.78 -6.44 -3.00
CA ASN A 50 6.35 -5.51 -3.98
C ASN A 50 6.71 -4.13 -3.39
N TYR A 51 6.08 -3.73 -2.28
CA TYR A 51 6.34 -2.45 -1.62
C TYR A 51 7.55 -2.50 -0.69
N TYR A 52 7.89 -3.69 -0.18
CA TYR A 52 9.01 -3.95 0.75
C TYR A 52 10.37 -4.15 0.06
N GLY A 53 10.38 -4.13 -1.28
CA GLY A 53 11.59 -4.35 -2.07
C GLY A 53 12.66 -3.26 -1.91
N SER A 54 13.78 -3.46 -2.61
CA SER A 54 14.91 -2.53 -2.62
C SER A 54 14.47 -1.11 -3.00
N GLY A 55 14.85 -0.14 -2.17
CA GLY A 55 14.46 1.27 -2.32
C GLY A 55 13.17 1.66 -1.61
N CYS A 56 12.59 0.80 -0.77
CA CYS A 56 11.56 1.23 0.17
C CYS A 56 12.03 2.41 1.03
N GLN A 57 11.13 3.39 1.24
CA GLN A 57 11.45 4.67 1.88
C GLN A 57 11.08 4.73 3.37
N SER A 58 10.03 4.02 3.80
CA SER A 58 9.59 4.00 5.21
C SER A 58 8.70 2.78 5.48
N ASN A 59 8.69 2.30 6.73
CA ASN A 59 7.93 1.13 7.17
C ASN A 59 8.22 -0.13 6.33
N CYS A 60 9.50 -0.36 5.99
CA CYS A 60 9.97 -1.42 5.10
C CYS A 60 10.00 -2.82 5.74
N HIS A 61 9.28 -3.02 6.85
CA HIS A 61 9.24 -4.31 7.54
C HIS A 61 8.31 -5.24 6.79
N ALA A 62 8.88 -6.22 6.07
CA ALA A 62 8.18 -7.26 5.32
C ALA A 62 7.26 -8.08 6.24
N ARG A 63 6.06 -7.57 6.56
CA ARG A 63 5.08 -8.25 7.41
C ARG A 63 4.43 -9.37 6.61
N GLY A 64 4.85 -10.61 6.86
CA GLY A 64 4.29 -11.79 6.21
C GLY A 64 4.66 -11.94 4.72
N CYS A 65 5.69 -11.22 4.26
CA CYS A 65 6.20 -11.40 2.92
C CYS A 65 7.32 -12.43 2.95
N ILE A 66 6.96 -13.67 2.59
CA ILE A 66 7.93 -14.74 2.33
C ILE A 66 8.74 -14.28 1.11
N THR A 67 9.83 -13.58 1.39
CA THR A 67 10.85 -13.25 0.43
C THR A 67 11.67 -14.52 0.29
N THR A 68 11.46 -15.29 -0.78
CA THR A 68 12.43 -16.33 -1.13
C THR A 68 13.69 -15.67 -1.68
N MET A 69 14.42 -14.99 -0.79
CA MET A 69 15.84 -14.66 -0.92
C MET A 69 16.44 -14.83 0.48
N PHE A 70 16.74 -16.09 0.85
CA PHE A 70 17.35 -16.62 2.08
C PHE A 70 16.40 -16.65 3.31
N ALA A 71 16.20 -17.75 4.05
CA ALA A 71 16.92 -19.01 4.19
C ALA A 71 15.92 -20.18 4.34
N ASN A 72 16.46 -21.40 4.36
CA ASN A 72 15.77 -22.63 4.76
C ASN A 72 15.17 -22.49 6.18
N GLU A 73 13.99 -21.89 6.29
CA GLU A 73 13.20 -21.82 7.52
C GLU A 73 11.76 -22.17 7.16
N THR A 74 11.23 -23.19 7.80
CA THR A 74 9.88 -23.71 7.61
C THR A 74 8.86 -22.59 7.70
N VAL A 75 8.27 -22.23 6.57
CA VAL A 75 7.06 -21.41 6.51
C VAL A 75 5.96 -22.21 7.22
N ASN A 76 5.72 -21.92 8.50
CA ASN A 76 4.42 -22.24 9.07
C ASN A 76 3.45 -21.13 8.61
N ASN A 77 2.31 -21.57 8.13
CA ASN A 77 1.29 -20.75 7.48
C ASN A 77 0.48 -19.99 8.55
N SER A 78 1.14 -19.10 9.28
CA SER A 78 0.53 -18.35 10.38
C SER A 78 0.72 -16.86 10.12
N GLY A 79 -0.06 -16.36 9.15
CA GLY A 79 -0.21 -14.94 8.89
C GLY A 79 -0.94 -14.23 10.03
N GLU A 80 -0.30 -14.13 11.19
CA GLU A 80 -0.86 -13.46 12.36
C GLU A 80 0.00 -12.24 12.69
N HIS A 81 -0.48 -11.08 12.23
CA HIS A 81 -0.03 -9.79 12.72
C HIS A 81 -0.64 -9.61 14.12
N LEU A 82 0.08 -10.01 15.17
CA LEU A 82 -0.22 -9.55 16.51
C LEU A 82 0.32 -8.12 16.64
N ASP A 83 -0.60 -7.17 16.74
CA ASP A 83 -0.34 -5.79 17.15
C ASP A 83 0.16 -5.77 18.61
N GLU A 84 1.42 -6.10 18.86
CA GLU A 84 2.06 -5.72 20.11
C GLU A 84 2.76 -4.37 19.92
N GLY A 85 2.00 -3.32 20.23
CA GLY A 85 2.59 -2.06 20.60
C GLY A 85 3.45 -2.24 21.85
N ASN A 86 4.72 -1.92 21.74
CA ASN A 86 5.49 -1.49 22.89
C ASN A 86 6.38 -0.32 22.47
N PHE A 87 6.06 0.84 23.03
CA PHE A 87 6.87 2.05 22.97
C PHE A 87 7.75 2.00 24.22
N ASN A 88 9.03 1.69 24.02
CA ASN A 88 10.05 1.79 25.06
C ASN A 88 10.49 3.25 25.16
#